data_AF-A0A5C6C3H8-F1
#
_entry.id   AF-A0A5C6C3H8-F1
#
_cell.length_a   1.000
_cell.length_b   1.000
_cell.length_c   1.000
_cell.angle_alpha   90.00
_cell.angle_beta   90.00
_cell.angle_gamma   90.00
#
_symmetry.space_group_name_H-M   'P 1'
#
loop_
_entity.id
_entity.type
_entity.pdbx_description
1 polymer ?
#
loop_
_entity_poly.entity_id
_entity_poly.type
_entity_poly.pdbx_seq_one_letter_code
_entity_poly.pdbx_strand_id
1 'polypeptide(L)'
;MMIKTTVAQLRFTSTVLTQIALAILAVLTSPSITFAETLPNVVIIMADDLGWADVGAQDEAATKDVTTPNIDHMAAEGMVFDDFYVDCAVCSGSRAALLTGTRYQRLGGIGGILGHFTFLRTT
;
A
#
# COMPACT_ATOMS: atom_id res chain seq x y z
N MET A 1 23.15 27.97 65.05
CA MET A 1 22.84 28.43 63.68
C MET A 1 23.06 27.33 62.63
N MET A 2 24.12 26.51 62.73
CA MET A 2 24.46 25.45 61.77
C MET A 2 23.43 24.30 61.59
N ILE A 3 22.66 23.92 62.61
CA ILE A 3 21.72 22.77 62.53
C ILE A 3 20.50 23.08 61.65
N LYS A 4 20.02 24.33 61.63
CA LYS A 4 18.85 24.74 60.83
C LYS A 4 19.15 24.75 59.33
N THR A 5 20.38 25.11 58.95
CA THR A 5 20.86 25.04 57.56
C THR A 5 20.98 23.61 57.06
N THR A 6 21.48 22.67 57.87
CA THR A 6 21.61 21.26 57.45
C THR A 6 20.26 20.58 57.24
N VAL A 7 19.27 20.85 58.10
CA VAL A 7 17.90 20.31 57.95
C VAL A 7 17.18 20.93 56.75
N ALA A 8 17.42 22.20 56.44
CA ALA A 8 16.87 22.86 55.25
C ALA A 8 17.47 22.27 53.95
N GLN A 9 18.78 22.01 53.91
CA GLN A 9 19.44 21.37 52.77
C GLN A 9 18.97 19.92 52.57
N LEU A 10 18.74 19.17 53.65
CA LEU A 10 18.24 17.79 53.60
C LEU A 10 16.77 17.70 53.13
N ARG A 11 15.94 18.68 53.50
CA ARG A 11 14.56 18.79 53.01
C ARG A 11 14.53 19.16 51.53
N PHE A 12 15.42 20.07 51.10
CA PHE A 12 15.53 20.50 49.70
C PHE A 12 15.92 19.34 48.77
N THR A 13 16.93 18.55 49.13
CA THR A 13 17.36 17.38 48.33
C THR A 13 16.29 16.28 48.28
N SER A 14 15.56 16.05 49.38
CA SER A 14 14.44 15.09 49.42
C SER A 14 13.28 15.49 48.50
N THR A 15 12.92 16.78 48.43
CA THR A 15 11.91 17.28 47.48
C THR A 15 12.35 17.13 46.03
N VAL A 16 13.61 17.40 45.71
CA VAL A 16 14.12 17.26 44.33
C VAL A 16 14.11 15.79 43.91
N LEU A 17 14.51 14.87 44.79
CA LEU A 17 14.48 13.43 44.52
C LEU A 17 13.05 12.89 44.31
N THR A 18 12.09 13.37 45.10
CA THR A 18 10.68 12.97 44.94
C THR A 18 10.07 13.51 43.65
N GLN A 19 10.41 14.74 43.23
CA GLN A 19 9.97 15.30 41.94
C GLN A 19 10.55 14.52 40.75
N ILE A 20 11.84 14.15 40.82
CA ILE A 20 12.49 13.33 39.79
C ILE A 20 11.85 11.93 39.72
N ALA A 21 11.58 11.31 40.86
CA ALA A 21 10.91 10.01 40.91
C ALA A 21 9.49 10.08 40.32
N LEU A 22 8.73 11.15 40.59
CA LEU A 22 7.41 11.36 40.01
C LEU A 22 7.47 11.54 38.50
N ALA A 23 8.45 12.29 38.00
CA ALA A 23 8.64 12.52 36.57
C ALA A 23 9.02 11.22 35.83
N ILE A 24 9.89 10.40 36.43
CA ILE A 24 10.26 9.09 35.86
C ILE A 24 9.05 8.15 35.86
N LEU A 25 8.27 8.12 36.94
CA LEU A 25 7.06 7.29 37.00
C LEU A 25 6.03 7.74 35.96
N ALA A 26 5.83 9.05 35.78
CA ALA A 26 4.92 9.59 34.77
C ALA A 26 5.32 9.17 33.35
N VAL A 27 6.61 9.24 33.02
CA VAL A 27 7.15 8.79 31.72
C VAL A 27 6.96 7.28 31.53
N LEU A 28 7.22 6.48 32.57
CA LEU A 28 7.04 5.01 32.51
C LEU A 28 5.58 4.59 32.38
N THR A 29 4.63 5.42 32.83
CA THR A 29 3.18 5.14 32.73
C THR A 29 2.51 5.77 31.51
N SER A 30 3.28 6.40 30.61
CA SER A 30 2.73 7.00 29.40
C SER A 30 2.03 5.92 28.55
N PRO A 31 0.75 6.08 28.18
CA PRO A 31 0.08 5.12 27.34
C PRO A 31 0.73 5.11 25.95
N SER A 32 1.22 3.95 25.52
CA SER A 32 1.65 3.75 24.15
C SER A 32 0.43 3.85 23.23
N ILE A 33 0.46 4.77 22.27
CA ILE A 33 -0.53 4.82 21.19
C ILE A 33 -0.27 3.59 20.31
N THR A 34 -1.01 2.52 20.55
CA THR A 34 -1.11 1.42 19.59
C THR A 34 -2.00 1.91 18.45
N PHE A 35 -1.40 2.23 17.31
CA PHE A 35 -2.15 2.25 16.07
C PHE A 35 -2.59 0.81 15.80
N ALA A 36 -3.89 0.54 15.96
CA ALA A 36 -4.47 -0.66 15.39
C ALA A 36 -4.25 -0.55 13.88
N GLU A 37 -3.36 -1.38 13.36
CA GLU A 37 -3.04 -1.44 11.94
C GLU A 37 -4.22 -2.11 11.22
N THR A 38 -5.31 -1.37 11.03
CA THR A 38 -6.43 -1.80 10.20
C THR A 38 -5.94 -1.82 8.76
N LEU A 39 -5.52 -2.99 8.30
CA LEU A 39 -5.07 -3.16 6.93
C LEU A 39 -6.24 -2.86 5.98
N PRO A 40 -6.03 -2.04 4.93
CA PRO A 40 -7.06 -1.81 3.93
C PRO A 40 -7.34 -3.11 3.16
N ASN A 41 -8.59 -3.31 2.76
CA ASN A 41 -8.92 -4.34 1.79
C ASN A 41 -8.49 -3.85 0.41
N VAL A 42 -7.69 -4.65 -0.30
CA VAL A 42 -7.28 -4.36 -1.67
C VAL A 42 -8.10 -5.25 -2.62
N VAL A 43 -8.92 -4.63 -3.46
CA VAL A 43 -9.72 -5.33 -4.47
C VAL A 43 -9.20 -4.96 -5.85
N ILE A 44 -8.84 -5.97 -6.64
CA ILE A 44 -8.38 -5.81 -8.03
C ILE A 44 -9.50 -6.29 -8.95
N ILE A 45 -10.02 -5.41 -9.78
CA ILE A 45 -11.02 -5.72 -10.82
C ILE A 45 -10.30 -5.66 -12.17
N MET A 46 -10.26 -6.78 -12.89
CA MET A 46 -9.64 -6.89 -14.20
C MET A 46 -10.69 -7.38 -15.20
N ALA A 47 -10.97 -6.58 -16.23
CA ALA A 47 -11.84 -6.97 -17.34
C ALA A 47 -11.01 -7.64 -18.45
N ASP A 48 -11.59 -8.65 -19.12
CA ASP A 48 -10.96 -9.32 -20.28
C ASP A 48 -11.38 -8.60 -21.57
N ASP A 49 -10.42 -8.37 -22.46
CA ASP A 49 -10.60 -7.71 -23.77
C ASP A 49 -11.35 -6.36 -23.76
N LEU A 50 -11.32 -5.61 -22.65
CA LEU A 50 -11.89 -4.26 -22.57
C LEU A 50 -10.93 -3.23 -23.18
N GLY A 51 -11.37 -2.56 -24.24
CA GLY A 51 -10.61 -1.52 -24.93
C GLY A 51 -10.51 -0.23 -24.13
N TRP A 52 -9.48 0.56 -24.40
CA TRP A 52 -9.25 1.85 -23.71
C TRP A 52 -10.41 2.84 -23.92
N ALA A 53 -10.95 2.92 -25.14
CA ALA A 53 -12.05 3.81 -25.49
C ALA A 53 -13.46 3.23 -25.22
N ASP A 54 -13.56 2.08 -24.54
CA ASP A 54 -14.85 1.43 -24.25
C ASP A 54 -15.48 1.93 -22.92
N VAL A 55 -14.77 2.77 -22.16
CA VAL A 55 -15.20 3.29 -20.86
C VAL A 55 -15.36 4.81 -20.92
N GLY A 56 -16.47 5.33 -20.40
CA GLY A 56 -16.81 6.76 -20.41
C GLY A 56 -15.70 7.63 -19.84
N ALA A 57 -15.14 7.20 -18.68
CA ALA A 57 -14.03 7.86 -18.02
C ALA A 57 -12.76 8.11 -18.88
N GLN A 58 -12.56 7.38 -19.98
CA GLN A 58 -11.40 7.54 -20.87
C GLN A 58 -11.74 8.33 -22.14
N ASP A 59 -12.87 8.03 -22.77
CA ASP A 59 -13.34 8.72 -23.97
C ASP A 59 -14.87 8.79 -24.03
N GLU A 60 -15.42 9.81 -23.39
CA GLU A 60 -16.84 10.18 -23.43
C GLU A 60 -17.38 10.34 -24.87
N ALA A 61 -16.53 10.73 -25.83
CA ALA A 61 -16.97 10.94 -27.20
C ALA A 61 -17.11 9.62 -27.99
N ALA A 62 -16.27 8.63 -27.68
CA ALA A 62 -16.32 7.28 -28.25
C ALA A 62 -17.41 6.39 -27.61
N THR A 63 -17.81 6.69 -26.37
CA THR A 63 -18.72 5.85 -25.57
C THR A 63 -20.18 6.33 -25.55
N LYS A 64 -20.62 7.13 -26.52
CA LYS A 64 -22.00 7.65 -26.56
C LYS A 64 -23.11 6.59 -26.47
N ASP A 65 -22.83 5.38 -26.94
CA ASP A 65 -23.75 4.24 -26.91
C ASP A 65 -23.48 3.25 -25.76
N VAL A 66 -22.41 3.46 -24.96
CA VAL A 66 -21.95 2.56 -23.88
C VAL A 66 -21.84 3.35 -22.58
N THR A 67 -22.76 3.10 -21.64
CA THR A 67 -22.76 3.78 -20.34
C THR A 67 -22.07 2.95 -19.26
N THR A 68 -21.08 3.51 -18.55
CA THR A 68 -20.30 2.84 -17.50
C THR A 68 -20.40 3.53 -16.12
N PRO A 69 -21.62 3.83 -15.60
CA PRO A 69 -21.80 4.79 -14.51
C PRO A 69 -21.04 4.45 -13.21
N ASN A 70 -20.88 3.15 -12.89
CA ASN A 70 -20.11 2.74 -11.71
C ASN A 70 -18.60 2.94 -11.90
N ILE A 71 -18.08 2.73 -13.11
CA ILE A 71 -16.66 2.93 -13.42
C ILE A 71 -16.37 4.42 -13.49
N ASP A 72 -17.27 5.20 -14.10
CA ASP A 72 -17.15 6.65 -14.21
C ASP A 72 -17.16 7.31 -12.81
N HIS A 73 -18.00 6.81 -11.91
CA HIS A 73 -18.00 7.24 -10.50
C HIS A 73 -16.69 6.90 -9.79
N MET A 74 -16.16 5.67 -9.95
CA MET A 74 -14.87 5.27 -9.38
C MET A 74 -13.71 6.12 -9.93
N ALA A 75 -13.75 6.50 -11.21
CA ALA A 75 -12.77 7.37 -11.83
C ALA A 75 -12.83 8.80 -11.26
N ALA A 76 -14.03 9.34 -11.05
CA ALA A 76 -14.24 10.68 -10.49
C ALA A 76 -13.81 10.81 -9.01
N GLU A 77 -13.99 9.75 -8.21
CA GLU A 77 -13.56 9.72 -6.81
C GLU A 77 -12.09 9.33 -6.63
N GLY A 78 -11.48 8.75 -7.68
CA GLY A 78 -10.18 8.12 -7.64
C GLY A 78 -9.14 8.80 -8.52
N MET A 79 -8.30 7.96 -9.12
CA MET A 79 -7.23 8.38 -10.02
C MET A 79 -7.31 7.54 -11.30
N VAL A 80 -7.20 8.21 -12.43
CA VAL A 80 -7.17 7.59 -13.77
C VAL A 80 -5.75 7.61 -14.29
N PHE A 81 -5.36 6.53 -14.96
CA PHE A 81 -4.09 6.43 -15.67
C PHE A 81 -4.38 6.42 -17.18
N ASP A 82 -4.03 7.52 -17.86
CA ASP A 82 -4.21 7.63 -19.31
C ASP A 82 -3.25 6.69 -20.07
N ASP A 83 -2.05 6.48 -19.52
CA ASP A 83 -0.99 5.64 -20.08
C ASP A 83 -0.76 4.36 -19.24
N PHE A 84 -1.74 3.44 -19.26
CA PHE A 84 -1.62 2.13 -18.63
C PHE A 84 -1.46 1.01 -19.67
N TYR A 85 -0.27 0.42 -19.75
CA TYR A 85 0.05 -0.64 -20.72
C TYR A 85 0.18 -2.01 -20.04
N VAL A 86 -0.44 -3.02 -20.64
CA VAL A 86 -0.21 -4.42 -20.27
C VAL A 86 1.13 -4.91 -20.80
N ASP A 87 1.80 -5.78 -20.04
CA ASP A 87 3.09 -6.35 -20.41
C ASP A 87 3.02 -7.28 -21.65
N CYS A 88 1.85 -7.84 -21.93
CA CYS A 88 1.59 -8.72 -23.07
C CYS A 88 0.16 -8.54 -23.58
N ALA A 89 -0.02 -8.47 -24.90
CA ALA A 89 -1.33 -8.42 -25.56
C ALA A 89 -2.03 -9.80 -25.64
N VAL A 90 -1.71 -10.72 -24.73
CA VAL A 90 -2.32 -12.05 -24.61
C VAL A 90 -2.79 -12.24 -23.17
N CYS A 91 -4.03 -12.73 -23.00
CA CYS A 91 -4.70 -12.86 -21.71
C CYS A 91 -3.86 -13.56 -20.63
N SER A 92 -3.19 -14.67 -20.97
CA SER A 92 -2.37 -15.40 -20.00
C SER A 92 -1.07 -14.67 -19.66
N GLY A 93 -0.48 -13.94 -20.63
CA GLY A 93 0.73 -13.13 -20.41
C GLY A 93 0.44 -11.91 -19.54
N SER A 94 -0.64 -11.18 -19.81
CA SER A 94 -1.05 -10.01 -19.03
C SER A 94 -1.38 -10.37 -17.57
N ARG A 95 -2.14 -11.45 -17.35
CA ARG A 95 -2.45 -11.97 -16.00
C ARG A 95 -1.22 -12.45 -15.26
N ALA A 96 -0.31 -13.16 -15.94
CA ALA A 96 0.92 -13.62 -15.32
C ALA A 96 1.78 -12.44 -14.83
N ALA A 97 1.89 -11.37 -15.64
CA ALA A 97 2.62 -10.17 -15.24
C ALA A 97 1.97 -9.46 -14.05
N LEU A 98 0.63 -9.32 -14.05
CA LEU A 98 -0.11 -8.71 -12.95
C LEU A 98 0.07 -9.47 -11.62
N LEU A 99 -0.06 -10.80 -11.64
CA LEU A 99 -0.02 -11.63 -10.44
C LEU A 99 1.39 -11.77 -9.83
N THR A 100 2.43 -11.66 -10.66
CA THR A 100 3.80 -11.90 -10.24
C THR A 100 4.64 -10.64 -10.10
N GLY A 101 4.17 -9.51 -10.65
CA GLY A 101 4.95 -8.27 -10.71
C GLY A 101 6.22 -8.38 -11.56
N THR A 102 6.33 -9.39 -12.41
CA THR A 102 7.48 -9.58 -13.31
C THR A 102 7.02 -9.69 -14.76
N ARG A 103 7.91 -9.31 -15.68
CA ARG A 103 7.68 -9.47 -17.11
C ARG A 103 7.43 -10.93 -17.49
N TYR A 104 6.43 -11.18 -18.34
CA TYR A 104 6.01 -12.51 -18.76
C TYR A 104 7.12 -13.28 -19.47
N GLN A 105 8.06 -12.58 -20.15
CA GLN A 105 9.22 -13.23 -20.78
C GLN A 105 10.14 -13.90 -19.75
N ARG A 106 10.21 -13.39 -18.50
CA ARG A 106 10.98 -14.02 -17.42
C ARG A 106 10.33 -15.28 -16.88
N LEU A 107 9.04 -15.48 -17.17
CA LEU A 107 8.27 -16.67 -16.79
C LEU A 107 8.28 -17.74 -17.91
N GLY A 108 9.14 -17.61 -18.92
CA GLY A 108 9.18 -18.51 -20.08
C GLY A 108 8.36 -18.03 -21.27
N GLY A 109 7.87 -16.78 -21.25
CA GLY A 109 7.11 -16.20 -22.36
C GLY A 109 5.78 -16.92 -22.59
N ILE A 110 5.27 -16.85 -23.83
CA ILE A 110 4.03 -17.56 -24.21
C ILE A 110 4.18 -19.08 -24.01
N GLY A 111 5.36 -19.63 -24.33
CA GLY A 111 5.64 -21.06 -24.20
C GLY A 111 5.58 -21.57 -22.76
N GLY A 112 6.09 -20.78 -21.81
CA GLY A 112 6.02 -21.09 -20.38
C GLY A 112 4.61 -21.06 -19.81
N ILE A 113 3.71 -20.25 -20.38
CA ILE A 113 2.36 -20.03 -19.85
C ILE A 113 1.31 -20.95 -20.53
N LEU A 114 1.50 -21.33 -21.80
CA LEU A 114 0.57 -22.19 -22.55
C LEU A 114 0.96 -23.69 -22.57
N GLY A 115 2.06 -24.08 -21.91
CA GLY A 115 2.40 -25.49 -21.70
C GLY A 115 2.88 -26.25 -22.94
N HIS A 116 3.30 -25.58 -24.03
CA HIS A 116 3.90 -26.26 -25.17
C HIS A 116 5.42 -26.38 -25.00
N PHE A 117 5.85 -27.49 -24.39
CA PHE A 117 7.23 -27.94 -24.42
C PHE A 117 7.64 -28.27 -25.87
N THR A 118 8.47 -27.46 -26.48
CA THR A 118 9.43 -27.95 -27.48
C THR A 118 10.82 -27.67 -26.96
N PHE A 119 11.39 -28.69 -26.32
CA PHE A 119 12.81 -28.81 -26.10
C PHE A 119 13.50 -28.93 -27.46
N LEU A 120 14.07 -27.85 -27.98
CA LEU A 120 15.20 -27.93 -28.91
C LEU A 120 16.31 -26.98 -28.45
N ARG A 121 17.11 -27.54 -27.55
CA ARG A 121 18.54 -27.28 -27.36
C ARG A 121 19.22 -26.90 -28.68
N THR A 122 19.85 -25.72 -28.72
CA THR A 122 20.94 -25.42 -29.65
C THR A 122 22.15 -24.92 -28.86
N THR A 123 22.92 -25.88 -28.37
CA THR A 123 24.38 -25.85 -28.31
C THR A 123 24.86 -27.07 -29.06
#